data_AF-A0A561WMZ4-F1
#
_entry.id   AF-A0A561WMZ4-F1
#
_cell.length_a   1.000
_cell.length_b   1.000
_cell.length_c   1.000
_cell.angle_alpha   90.00
_cell.angle_beta   90.00
_cell.angle_gamma   90.00
#
_symmetry.space_group_name_H-M   'P 1'
#
loop_
_entity.id
_entity.type
_entity.pdbx_description
1 polymer ?
#
loop_
_entity_poly.entity_id
_entity_poly.type
_entity_poly.pdbx_seq_one_letter_code
_entity_poly.pdbx_strand_id
1 'polypeptide(L)'
;MARIEEYGHELPTEQDAVRALADLIGPKMAEGLWSLAVQSLGLKRPVTGTADLRRVAEQVMEVGELSRVAGRSLKVRLITYEALARTVRA
;
A
#
# COMPACT_ATOMS: atom_id res chain seq x y z
N MET A 1 -10.51 0.60 -13.68
CA MET A 1 -9.36 0.28 -12.79
C MET A 1 -8.29 -0.37 -13.66
N ALA A 2 -7.04 0.10 -13.60
CA ALA A 2 -5.99 -0.32 -14.53
C ALA A 2 -5.40 -1.69 -14.13
N ARG A 3 -5.90 -2.75 -14.76
CA ARG A 3 -5.33 -4.10 -14.71
C ARG A 3 -4.19 -4.19 -15.72
N ILE A 4 -3.07 -4.80 -15.34
CA ILE A 4 -2.06 -5.20 -16.33
C ILE A 4 -2.53 -6.55 -16.89
N GLU A 5 -3.29 -6.52 -17.98
CA GLU A 5 -4.01 -7.68 -18.52
C GLU A 5 -3.08 -8.87 -18.82
N GLU A 6 -1.86 -8.58 -19.29
CA GLU A 6 -0.88 -9.58 -19.69
C GLU A 6 -0.29 -10.40 -18.51
N TYR A 7 -0.35 -9.86 -17.29
CA TYR A 7 0.24 -10.51 -16.10
C TYR A 7 -0.78 -10.77 -14.97
N GLY A 8 -2.05 -10.43 -15.17
CA GLY A 8 -3.11 -10.67 -14.18
C GLY A 8 -2.95 -9.89 -12.86
N HIS A 9 -2.04 -8.91 -12.79
CA HIS A 9 -1.80 -8.12 -11.59
C HIS A 9 -2.68 -6.87 -11.56
N GLU A 10 -3.60 -6.83 -10.60
CA GLU A 10 -4.38 -5.64 -10.28
C GLU A 10 -3.51 -4.59 -9.58
N LEU A 11 -3.81 -3.31 -9.83
CA LEU A 11 -3.19 -2.19 -9.14
C LEU A 11 -3.51 -2.29 -7.63
N PRO A 12 -2.51 -2.37 -6.74
CA PRO A 12 -2.76 -2.35 -5.30
C PRO A 12 -3.48 -1.06 -4.89
N THR A 13 -4.56 -1.19 -4.12
CA THR A 13 -5.36 -0.06 -3.63
C THR A 13 -5.09 0.24 -2.15
N GLU A 14 -5.56 1.39 -1.66
CA GLU A 14 -5.61 1.66 -0.21
C GLU A 14 -6.38 0.56 0.54
N GLN A 15 -7.48 0.06 -0.02
CA GLN A 15 -8.28 -0.97 0.64
C GLN A 15 -7.50 -2.28 0.80
N ASP A 16 -6.74 -2.69 -0.21
CA ASP A 16 -5.87 -3.88 -0.14
C ASP A 16 -4.78 -3.72 0.92
N ALA A 17 -4.24 -2.50 1.03
CA ALA A 17 -3.24 -2.15 2.03
C ALA A 17 -3.78 -2.22 3.46
N VAL A 18 -4.92 -1.56 3.71
CA VAL A 18 -5.58 -1.54 5.03
C VAL A 18 -6.01 -2.95 5.43
N ARG A 19 -6.53 -3.75 4.50
CA ARG A 19 -6.91 -5.14 4.76
C ARG A 19 -5.71 -6.00 5.14
N ALA A 20 -4.61 -5.93 4.39
CA ALA A 20 -3.39 -6.68 4.71
C ALA A 20 -2.79 -6.28 6.06
N LEU A 21 -2.92 -5.01 6.45
CA LEU A 21 -2.53 -4.54 7.77
C LEU A 21 -3.47 -5.11 8.85
N ALA A 22 -4.79 -5.08 8.60
CA ALA A 22 -5.81 -5.60 9.51
C ALA A 22 -5.63 -7.10 9.80
N ASP A 23 -5.19 -7.89 8.84
CA ASP A 23 -4.92 -9.32 9.01
C ASP A 23 -3.79 -9.60 10.03
N LEU A 24 -2.89 -8.63 10.28
CA LEU A 24 -1.77 -8.78 11.22
C LEU A 24 -2.02 -8.12 12.58
N ILE A 25 -2.62 -6.93 12.60
CA ILE A 25 -2.74 -6.12 13.83
C ILE A 25 -4.18 -5.83 14.25
N GLY A 26 -5.15 -6.41 13.54
CA GLY A 26 -6.57 -6.20 13.76
C GLY A 26 -7.12 -4.94 13.06
N PRO A 27 -8.41 -4.96 12.68
CA PRO A 27 -9.01 -3.94 11.80
C PRO A 27 -9.03 -2.54 12.39
N LYS A 28 -9.33 -2.40 13.69
CA LYS A 28 -9.38 -1.09 14.35
C LYS A 28 -8.01 -0.41 14.40
N MET A 29 -6.98 -1.20 14.69
CA MET A 29 -5.61 -0.68 14.75
C MET A 29 -5.09 -0.36 13.35
N ALA A 30 -5.36 -1.22 12.36
CA ALA A 30 -5.00 -0.98 10.97
C ALA A 30 -5.61 0.31 10.42
N GLU A 31 -6.90 0.53 10.62
CA GLU A 31 -7.59 1.74 10.15
C GLU A 31 -7.04 3.01 10.82
N GLY A 32 -6.80 2.96 12.13
CA GLY A 32 -6.23 4.07 12.89
C GLY A 32 -4.80 4.39 12.47
N LEU A 33 -3.94 3.36 12.41
CA LEU A 33 -2.54 3.49 12.01
C LEU A 33 -2.42 4.02 10.58
N TRP A 34 -3.20 3.47 9.65
CA TRP A 34 -3.21 3.95 8.27
C TRP A 34 -3.66 5.41 8.18
N SER A 35 -4.74 5.77 8.87
CA SER A 35 -5.24 7.15 8.89
C SER A 35 -4.21 8.14 9.41
N LEU A 36 -3.52 7.80 10.52
CA LEU A 36 -2.46 8.63 11.08
C LEU A 36 -1.27 8.76 10.13
N ALA A 37 -0.86 7.66 9.48
CA ALA A 37 0.21 7.70 8.49
C ALA A 37 -0.14 8.61 7.31
N VAL A 38 -1.35 8.49 6.75
CA VAL A 38 -1.84 9.35 5.66
C VAL A 38 -1.86 10.83 6.08
N GLN A 39 -2.38 11.13 7.28
CA GLN A 39 -2.43 12.50 7.81
C GLN A 39 -1.03 13.08 8.04
N SER A 40 -0.09 12.29 8.58
CA SER A 40 1.29 12.73 8.83
C SER A 40 2.05 13.12 7.55
N LEU A 41 1.63 12.57 6.41
CA LEU A 41 2.17 12.86 5.08
C LEU A 41 1.43 14.00 4.36
N GLY A 42 0.39 14.59 4.98
CA GLY A 42 -0.44 15.62 4.36
C GLY A 42 -1.31 15.12 3.21
N LEU A 43 -1.54 13.80 3.14
CA LEU A 43 -2.30 13.16 2.07
C LEU A 43 -3.80 13.10 2.43
N LYS A 44 -4.64 12.86 1.42
CA LYS A 44 -6.08 12.62 1.59
C LYS A 44 -6.43 11.18 1.25
N ARG A 45 -7.42 10.65 1.97
CA ARG A 45 -7.99 9.32 1.69
C ARG A 45 -9.17 9.45 0.70
N PRO A 46 -9.39 8.45 -0.17
CA PRO A 46 -8.53 7.29 -0.39
C PRO A 46 -7.24 7.67 -1.13
N VAL A 47 -6.12 7.04 -0.78
CA VAL A 47 -4.85 7.19 -1.48
C VAL A 47 -4.88 6.34 -2.75
N THR A 48 -4.71 6.98 -3.91
CA THR A 48 -4.88 6.33 -5.23
C THR A 48 -3.59 6.23 -6.05
N GLY A 49 -2.57 7.02 -5.74
CA GLY A 49 -1.27 6.97 -6.43
C GLY A 49 -0.34 5.91 -5.84
N THR A 50 0.33 5.12 -6.69
CA THR A 50 1.29 4.09 -6.24
C THR A 50 2.44 4.68 -5.44
N ALA A 51 2.94 5.85 -5.85
CA ALA A 51 4.00 6.57 -5.14
C ALA A 51 3.54 7.00 -3.73
N ASP A 52 2.31 7.49 -3.60
CA ASP A 52 1.76 7.90 -2.31
C ASP A 52 1.43 6.69 -1.43
N LEU A 53 0.86 5.62 -1.98
CA LEU A 53 0.67 4.35 -1.28
C LEU A 53 1.99 3.80 -0.73
N ARG A 54 3.08 3.92 -1.50
CA ARG A 54 4.42 3.52 -1.06
C ARG A 54 4.91 4.38 0.11
N ARG A 55 4.72 5.70 0.05
CA ARG A 55 5.09 6.61 1.15
C ARG A 55 4.31 6.31 2.42
N VAL A 56 3.01 6.04 2.32
CA VAL A 56 2.18 5.63 3.46
C VAL A 56 2.65 4.29 4.01
N ALA A 57 2.96 3.32 3.14
CA ALA A 57 3.50 2.02 3.56
C ALA A 57 4.80 2.18 4.36
N GLU A 58 5.71 3.04 3.90
CA GLU A 58 6.96 3.36 4.60
C GLU A 58 6.69 4.02 5.95
N GLN A 59 5.76 4.96 6.03
CA GLN A 59 5.40 5.61 7.28
C GLN A 59 4.82 4.62 8.31
N VAL A 60 4.01 3.65 7.87
CA VAL A 60 3.45 2.60 8.73
C VAL A 60 4.53 1.68 9.32
N MET A 61 5.68 1.53 8.64
CA MET A 61 6.78 0.68 9.11
C MET A 61 7.46 1.20 10.39
N GLU A 62 7.28 2.46 10.73
CA GLU A 62 7.93 3.09 11.89
C GLU A 62 7.25 2.78 13.23
N VAL A 63 6.05 2.18 13.22
CA VAL A 63 5.23 2.05 14.44
C VAL A 63 5.41 0.72 15.18
N GLY A 64 5.84 -0.35 14.50
CA GLY A 64 6.07 -1.64 15.15
C GLY A 64 6.32 -2.79 14.18
N GLU A 65 6.77 -3.94 14.69
CA GLU A 65 7.28 -5.03 13.86
C GLU A 65 6.23 -5.66 12.93
N LEU A 66 5.01 -5.88 13.41
CA LEU A 66 3.93 -6.41 12.55
C LEU A 66 3.51 -5.42 11.47
N SER A 67 3.41 -4.13 11.82
CA SER A 67 3.15 -3.05 10.86
C SER A 67 4.29 -2.91 9.84
N ARG A 68 5.54 -3.12 10.27
CA ARG A 68 6.73 -3.15 9.41
C ARG A 68 6.66 -4.28 8.39
N VAL A 69 6.20 -5.46 8.78
CA VAL A 69 6.00 -6.60 7.86
C VAL A 69 4.91 -6.28 6.82
N ALA A 70 3.75 -5.78 7.24
CA ALA A 70 2.68 -5.38 6.31
C ALA A 70 3.14 -4.28 5.35
N GLY A 71 3.79 -3.23 5.86
CA GLY A 71 4.33 -2.14 5.06
C GLY A 71 5.33 -2.63 4.01
N ARG A 72 6.27 -3.52 4.38
CA ARG A 72 7.24 -4.14 3.44
C ARG A 72 6.55 -4.95 2.37
N SER A 73 5.58 -5.79 2.73
CA SER A 73 4.78 -6.58 1.78
C SER A 73 4.08 -5.69 0.75
N LEU A 74 3.46 -4.61 1.20
CA LEU A 74 2.80 -3.65 0.30
C LEU A 74 3.82 -2.92 -0.60
N LYS A 75 4.94 -2.45 -0.05
CA LYS A 75 6.01 -1.79 -0.81
C LYS A 75 6.54 -2.69 -1.93
N VAL A 76 6.79 -3.98 -1.64
CA VAL A 76 7.22 -4.95 -2.66
C VAL A 76 6.16 -5.09 -3.75
N ARG A 77 4.88 -5.26 -3.40
CA ARG A 77 3.78 -5.35 -4.38
C ARG A 77 3.70 -4.12 -5.29
N LEU A 78 3.84 -2.92 -4.72
CA LEU A 78 3.84 -1.67 -5.49
C LEU A 78 5.04 -1.58 -6.44
N ILE A 79 6.25 -1.93 -6.00
CA ILE A 79 7.45 -1.94 -6.84
C ILE A 79 7.31 -2.95 -7.99
N THR A 80 6.81 -4.14 -7.70
CA THR A 80 6.55 -5.17 -8.72
C THR A 80 5.53 -4.70 -9.74
N TYR A 81 4.42 -4.11 -9.29
CA TYR A 81 3.41 -3.55 -10.19
C TYR A 81 4.01 -2.46 -11.08
N GLU A 82 4.75 -1.50 -10.52
CA GLU A 82 5.40 -0.43 -11.28
C GLU A 82 6.42 -0.97 -12.28
N ALA A 83 7.16 -2.02 -11.93
CA ALA A 83 8.11 -2.68 -12.84
C ALA A 83 7.40 -3.33 -14.03
N LEU A 84 6.34 -4.10 -13.78
CA LEU A 84 5.53 -4.73 -14.83
C LEU A 84 4.77 -3.71 -15.68
N ALA A 85 4.27 -2.63 -15.07
CA ALA A 85 3.60 -1.56 -15.80
C ALA A 85 4.55 -0.86 -16.80
N ARG A 86 5.84 -0.78 -16.47
CA ARG A 86 6.86 -0.25 -17.39
C ARG A 86 7.14 -1.20 -18.55
N THR A 87 7.17 -2.51 -18.33
CA THR A 87 7.43 -3.48 -19.41
C THR A 87 6.30 -3.56 -20.42
N VAL A 88 5.05 -3.39 -20.00
CA VAL A 88 3.88 -3.43 -20.91
C VAL A 88 3.69 -2.12 -21.70
N ARG A 89 4.25 -1.00 -21.21
CA ARG A 89 4.18 0.29 -21.90
C ARG A 89 5.35 0.56 -22.86
N ALA A 90 6.38 -0.29 -22.84
CA ALA A 90 7.56 -0.22 -23.71
C ALA A 90 7.29 -0.94 -25.03
#